data_AF-A0A559LBG7-F1
#
_entry.id   AF-A0A559LBG7-F1
#
_cell.length_a   1.000
_cell.length_b   1.000
_cell.length_c   1.000
_cell.angle_alpha   90.00
_cell.angle_beta   90.00
_cell.angle_gamma   90.00
#
_symmetry.space_group_name_H-M   'P 1'
#
loop_
_entity.id
_entity.type
_entity.pdbx_description
1 polymer ?
#
loop_
_entity_poly.entity_id
_entity_poly.type
_entity_poly.pdbx_seq_one_letter_code
_entity_poly.pdbx_strand_id
1 'polypeptide(L)'
;MSDAAELDDPATPPCSWNMERKIAYIVDCAKTLGFRDFDSVVTTYYTNSFEVISRAHDMQRVSRIRGLGSVLRTIDASAETWPHHESQIYQAEIFKAAEHLYRAEFQRAIDSGALMVLEERQRLKEDEMNRPAVKLTSHKSELLSQVSPRFDSRVQRRTTADEIGNRNSASKPLDVPIGAFGMQPSNIL
;
A
#
# COMPACT_ATOMS: atom_id res chain seq x y z
N MET A 1 22.28 36.60 41.46
CA MET A 1 23.36 35.79 40.85
C MET A 1 23.26 34.45 41.54
N SER A 2 22.59 33.49 40.90
CA SER A 2 22.34 32.16 41.48
C SER A 2 23.06 31.14 40.63
N ASP A 3 23.72 30.24 41.34
CA ASP A 3 24.74 29.31 40.92
C ASP A 3 24.47 28.60 39.59
N ALA A 4 25.51 28.59 38.77
CA ALA A 4 25.72 27.59 37.75
C ALA A 4 25.66 26.22 38.42
N ALA A 5 24.55 25.51 38.22
CA ALA A 5 24.50 24.07 38.37
C ALA A 5 25.47 23.48 37.34
N GLU A 6 26.74 23.43 37.74
CA GLU A 6 27.78 22.60 37.17
C GLU A 6 27.31 21.17 37.40
N LEU A 7 26.53 20.72 36.43
CA LEU A 7 25.82 19.47 36.40
C LEU A 7 26.85 18.40 36.08
N ASP A 8 27.44 17.85 37.14
CA ASP A 8 28.27 16.65 37.11
C ASP A 8 27.53 15.59 36.29
N ASP A 9 27.94 15.42 35.04
CA ASP A 9 27.20 14.62 34.08
C ASP A 9 27.57 13.16 34.37
N PRO A 10 26.64 12.36 34.93
CA PRO A 10 26.98 11.04 35.43
C PRO A 10 27.53 10.18 34.28
N ALA A 11 28.62 9.46 34.55
CA ALA A 11 29.24 8.52 33.61
C ALA A 11 28.27 7.45 33.05
N THR A 12 27.07 7.33 33.64
CA THR A 12 25.95 6.55 33.12
C THR A 12 24.67 7.39 33.15
N PRO A 13 24.02 7.65 31.99
CA PRO A 13 22.78 8.42 31.92
C PRO A 13 21.64 7.79 32.76
N PRO A 14 21.07 8.50 33.74
CA PRO A 14 19.90 8.06 34.49
C PRO A 14 18.66 7.88 33.60
N CYS A 15 17.87 6.82 33.86
CA CYS A 15 16.60 6.60 33.16
C CYS A 15 15.56 7.72 33.39
N SER A 16 15.72 8.50 34.46
CA SER A 16 14.85 9.61 34.86
C SER A 16 14.92 10.85 33.97
N TRP A 17 15.88 10.93 33.05
CA TRP A 17 15.97 12.05 32.12
C TRP A 17 14.73 12.16 31.22
N ASN A 18 14.33 13.39 30.93
CA ASN A 18 13.32 13.68 29.91
C ASN A 18 13.87 13.38 28.50
N MET A 19 12.98 13.43 27.50
CA MET A 19 13.34 13.06 26.12
C MET A 19 14.32 14.03 25.49
N GLU A 20 14.17 15.33 25.76
CA GLU A 20 15.04 16.39 25.25
C GLU A 20 16.49 16.15 25.68
N ARG A 21 16.71 15.87 26.97
CA ARG A 21 18.05 15.60 27.50
C ARG A 21 18.60 14.27 26.99
N LYS A 22 17.76 13.24 26.86
CA LYS A 22 18.17 11.94 26.27
C LYS A 22 18.64 12.11 24.82
N ILE A 23 17.90 12.87 24.00
CA ILE A 23 18.26 13.14 22.61
C ILE A 23 19.54 13.98 22.53
N ALA A 24 19.65 15.05 23.32
CA ALA A 24 20.87 15.87 23.37
C ALA A 24 22.11 15.03 23.70
N TYR A 25 22.02 14.16 24.70
CA TYR A 25 23.11 13.27 25.08
C TYR A 25 23.53 12.31 23.95
N ILE A 26 22.57 11.75 23.20
CA ILE A 26 22.88 10.90 22.05
C ILE A 26 23.63 11.69 20.96
N VAL A 27 23.21 12.94 20.71
CA VAL A 27 23.88 13.83 19.75
C VAL A 27 25.30 14.16 20.21
N ASP A 28 25.51 14.41 21.49
CA ASP A 28 26.84 14.72 22.03
C ASP A 28 27.76 13.50 21.99
N CYS A 29 27.25 12.30 22.33
CA CYS A 29 27.99 11.05 22.15
C CYS A 29 28.40 10.85 20.69
N ALA A 30 27.51 11.11 19.73
CA ALA A 30 27.82 11.02 18.32
C ALA A 30 28.96 11.95 17.92
N LYS A 31 28.94 13.19 18.40
CA LYS A 31 30.02 14.16 18.16
C LYS A 31 31.35 13.73 18.76
N THR A 32 31.34 13.21 20.00
CA THR A 32 32.56 12.68 20.65
C THR A 32 33.17 11.51 19.87
N LEU A 33 32.34 10.72 19.18
CA LEU A 33 32.78 9.61 18.31
C LEU A 33 33.21 10.07 16.90
N GLY A 34 33.17 11.37 16.61
CA GLY A 34 33.61 11.94 15.33
C GLY A 34 32.54 12.08 14.26
N PHE A 35 31.26 11.85 14.58
CA PHE A 35 30.17 12.17 13.66
C PHE A 35 29.86 13.67 13.68
N ARG A 36 29.49 14.24 12.53
CA ARG A 36 29.15 15.66 12.42
C ARG A 36 27.85 16.01 13.16
N ASP A 37 26.84 15.16 12.99
CA ASP A 37 25.49 15.34 13.48
C ASP A 37 24.79 13.97 13.63
N PHE A 38 23.58 13.98 14.18
CA PHE A 38 22.77 12.76 14.33
C PHE A 38 22.42 12.12 12.99
N ASP A 39 22.11 12.93 11.97
CA ASP A 39 21.77 12.44 10.63
C ASP A 39 22.93 11.68 9.99
N SER A 40 24.18 12.07 10.27
CA SER A 40 25.38 11.38 9.84
C SER A 40 25.50 10.00 10.49
N VAL A 41 25.10 9.86 11.76
CA VAL A 41 25.04 8.55 12.43
C VAL A 41 23.99 7.68 11.78
N VAL A 42 22.77 8.19 11.60
CA VAL A 42 21.66 7.45 10.99
C VAL A 42 22.01 7.03 9.57
N THR A 43 22.57 7.94 8.78
CA THR A 43 23.03 7.67 7.41
C THR A 43 24.09 6.58 7.41
N THR A 44 25.17 6.72 8.20
CA THR A 44 26.23 5.71 8.29
C THR A 44 25.68 4.37 8.74
N TYR A 45 24.80 4.36 9.73
CA TYR A 45 24.18 3.14 10.24
C TYR A 45 23.32 2.44 9.20
N TYR A 46 22.65 3.16 8.29
CA TYR A 46 21.79 2.53 7.27
C TYR A 46 22.44 2.35 5.90
N THR A 47 23.60 2.94 5.62
CA THR A 47 24.24 2.85 4.29
C THR A 47 25.62 2.19 4.31
N ASN A 48 26.34 2.23 5.44
CA ASN A 48 27.68 1.66 5.50
C ASN A 48 27.64 0.12 5.52
N SER A 49 28.71 -0.50 5.04
CA SER A 49 28.92 -1.94 5.12
C SER A 49 29.73 -2.27 6.36
N PHE A 50 29.10 -2.91 7.33
CA PHE A 50 29.78 -3.44 8.50
C PHE A 50 30.25 -4.87 8.26
N GLU A 51 31.30 -5.30 8.97
CA GLU A 51 31.76 -6.68 8.93
C GLU A 51 30.65 -7.63 9.37
N VAL A 52 30.44 -8.72 8.63
CA VAL A 52 29.32 -9.66 8.82
C VAL A 52 29.28 -10.26 10.23
N ILE A 53 30.43 -10.43 10.87
CA ILE A 53 30.57 -10.96 12.22
C ILE A 53 30.32 -9.93 13.33
N SER A 54 30.22 -8.64 12.95
CA SER A 54 30.09 -7.56 13.92
C SER A 54 28.66 -7.45 14.43
N ARG A 55 28.53 -7.08 15.72
CA ARG A 55 27.22 -6.76 16.31
C ARG A 55 26.48 -5.66 15.52
N ALA A 56 27.23 -4.70 14.98
CA ALA A 56 26.68 -3.60 14.19
C ALA A 56 25.99 -4.10 12.91
N HIS A 57 26.57 -5.09 12.22
CA HIS A 57 25.96 -5.70 11.05
C HIS A 57 24.62 -6.38 11.39
N ASP A 58 24.57 -7.17 12.46
CA ASP A 58 23.34 -7.86 12.86
C ASP A 58 22.23 -6.87 13.26
N MET A 59 22.58 -5.85 14.05
CA MET A 59 21.64 -4.79 14.42
C MET A 59 21.13 -4.04 13.19
N GLN A 60 22.02 -3.65 12.26
CA GLN A 60 21.67 -2.96 11.02
C GLN A 60 20.72 -3.80 10.18
N ARG A 61 21.02 -5.09 10.00
CA ARG A 61 20.19 -6.02 9.20
C ARG A 61 18.80 -6.16 9.80
N VAL A 62 18.69 -6.39 11.10
CA VAL A 62 17.39 -6.47 11.79
C VAL A 62 16.62 -5.16 11.66
N SER A 63 17.31 -4.03 11.83
CA SER A 63 16.69 -2.71 11.70
C SER A 63 16.15 -2.48 10.30
N ARG A 64 16.92 -2.74 9.24
CA ARG A 64 16.47 -2.59 7.84
C ARG A 64 15.25 -3.45 7.52
N ILE A 65 15.20 -4.69 8.01
CA ILE A 65 14.12 -5.64 7.70
C ILE A 65 12.85 -5.35 8.50
N ARG A 66 12.98 -5.02 9.80
CA ARG A 66 11.84 -4.99 10.72
C ARG A 66 11.54 -3.61 11.31
N GLY A 67 12.56 -2.77 11.47
CA GLY A 67 12.45 -1.48 12.17
C GLY A 67 12.22 -0.31 11.23
N LEU A 68 13.04 -0.17 10.19
CA LEU A 68 13.11 1.01 9.34
C LEU A 68 11.75 1.34 8.70
N GLY A 69 11.03 0.34 8.20
CA GLY A 69 9.70 0.55 7.63
C GLY A 69 8.70 1.13 8.65
N SER A 70 8.81 0.77 9.93
CA SER A 70 7.98 1.38 10.98
C SER A 70 8.40 2.81 11.28
N VAL A 71 9.71 3.07 11.36
CA VAL A 71 10.24 4.43 11.59
C VAL A 71 9.79 5.38 10.48
N LEU A 72 9.92 4.98 9.22
CA LEU A 72 9.51 5.79 8.07
C LEU A 72 8.01 6.10 8.10
N ARG A 73 7.16 5.13 8.44
CA ARG A 73 5.71 5.37 8.59
C ARG A 73 5.38 6.33 9.72
N THR A 74 6.11 6.25 10.85
CA THR A 74 5.90 7.17 11.97
C THR A 74 6.37 8.58 11.62
N ILE A 75 7.48 8.72 10.89
CA ILE A 75 7.94 10.01 10.36
C ILE A 75 6.89 10.59 9.42
N ASP A 76 6.36 9.79 8.49
CA ASP A 76 5.33 10.20 7.54
C ASP A 76 4.09 10.78 8.25
N ALA A 77 3.56 10.04 9.23
CA ALA A 77 2.43 10.50 10.03
C ALA A 77 2.76 11.77 10.85
N SER A 78 3.98 11.90 11.36
CA SER A 78 4.39 13.10 12.08
C SER A 78 4.54 14.30 11.15
N ALA A 79 5.00 14.09 9.92
CA ALA A 79 5.25 15.15 8.93
C ALA A 79 3.99 15.91 8.53
N GLU A 80 2.80 15.30 8.68
CA GLU A 80 1.51 15.96 8.51
C GLU A 80 1.31 17.15 9.46
N THR A 81 1.99 17.13 10.61
CA THR A 81 1.89 18.16 11.65
C THR A 81 3.04 19.17 11.63
N TRP A 82 4.06 18.95 10.80
CA TRP A 82 5.22 19.83 10.72
C TRP A 82 4.91 21.14 9.99
N PRO A 83 5.69 22.21 10.25
CA PRO A 83 5.67 23.41 9.42
C PRO A 83 5.82 23.08 7.93
N HIS A 84 5.10 23.81 7.07
CA HIS A 84 5.02 23.51 5.63
C HIS A 84 6.38 23.38 4.94
N HIS A 85 7.34 24.22 5.29
CA HIS A 85 8.67 24.18 4.68
C HIS A 85 9.47 22.92 5.07
N GLU A 86 9.23 22.33 6.24
CA GLU A 86 9.87 21.09 6.68
C GLU A 86 9.23 19.88 6.02
N SER A 87 7.89 19.82 6.02
CA SER A 87 7.14 18.73 5.39
C SER A 87 7.30 18.70 3.87
N GLN A 88 7.43 19.86 3.22
CA GLN A 88 7.69 19.95 1.78
C GLN A 88 9.01 19.28 1.38
N ILE A 89 10.08 19.46 2.17
CA ILE A 89 11.38 18.84 1.89
C ILE A 89 11.27 17.32 2.02
N TYR A 90 10.65 16.83 3.09
CA TYR A 90 10.41 15.40 3.29
C TYR A 90 9.59 14.80 2.14
N GLN A 91 8.45 15.41 1.79
CA GLN A 91 7.59 14.94 0.70
C GLN A 91 8.34 14.90 -0.64
N ALA A 92 9.13 15.93 -0.96
CA ALA A 92 9.92 15.96 -2.19
C ALA A 92 10.90 14.78 -2.27
N GLU A 93 11.55 14.41 -1.17
CA GLU A 93 12.45 13.25 -1.13
C GLU A 93 11.69 11.93 -1.26
N ILE A 94 10.52 11.79 -0.64
CA ILE A 94 9.66 10.60 -0.83
C ILE A 94 9.23 10.46 -2.29
N PHE A 95 8.84 11.55 -2.95
CA PHE A 95 8.49 11.50 -4.38
C PHE A 95 9.66 11.11 -5.26
N LYS A 96 10.87 11.63 -5.02
CA LYS A 96 12.08 11.22 -5.75
C LYS A 96 12.38 9.74 -5.56
N ALA A 97 12.26 9.23 -4.34
CA ALA A 97 12.45 7.81 -4.06
C ALA A 97 11.41 6.94 -4.78
N ALA A 98 10.14 7.35 -4.76
CA ALA A 98 9.08 6.66 -5.48
C ALA A 98 9.33 6.65 -7.00
N GLU A 99 9.70 7.80 -7.58
CA GLU A 99 10.04 7.89 -9.01
C GLU A 99 11.18 6.95 -9.38
N HIS A 100 12.25 6.93 -8.58
CA HIS A 100 13.39 6.03 -8.79
C HIS A 100 12.96 4.55 -8.79
N LEU A 101 12.12 4.15 -7.83
CA LEU A 101 11.60 2.78 -7.74
C LEU A 101 10.72 2.43 -8.96
N TYR A 102 9.79 3.32 -9.34
CA TYR A 102 8.93 3.08 -10.50
C TYR A 102 9.72 2.97 -11.80
N ARG A 103 10.74 3.83 -11.98
CA ARG A 103 11.62 3.78 -13.15
C ARG A 103 12.40 2.47 -13.21
N ALA A 104 12.90 1.99 -12.07
CA ALA A 104 13.60 0.72 -11.99
C ALA A 104 12.68 -0.47 -12.32
N GLU A 105 11.47 -0.50 -11.76
CA GLU A 105 10.49 -1.55 -12.07
C GLU A 105 10.05 -1.53 -13.54
N PHE A 106 9.83 -0.34 -14.10
CA PHE A 106 9.48 -0.19 -15.51
C PHE A 106 10.60 -0.70 -16.43
N GLN A 107 11.86 -0.38 -16.12
CA GLN A 107 13.00 -0.89 -16.87
C GLN A 107 13.09 -2.42 -16.78
N ARG A 108 12.90 -3.00 -15.59
CA ARG A 108 12.87 -4.46 -15.41
C ARG A 108 11.74 -5.13 -16.21
N ALA A 109 10.58 -4.48 -16.33
CA ALA A 109 9.46 -4.99 -17.13
C ALA A 109 9.76 -4.98 -18.63
N ILE A 110 10.48 -3.95 -19.11
CA ILE A 110 10.98 -3.89 -20.50
C ILE A 110 12.01 -5.00 -20.73
N ASP A 111 13.03 -5.08 -19.87
CA ASP A 111 14.14 -6.02 -20.02
C ASP A 111 13.67 -7.50 -19.98
N SER A 112 12.61 -7.78 -19.22
CA SER A 112 11.99 -9.10 -19.16
C SER A 112 11.02 -9.41 -20.31
N GLY A 113 10.73 -8.44 -21.19
CA GLY A 113 9.76 -8.56 -22.28
C GLY A 113 8.29 -8.63 -21.81
N ALA A 114 8.03 -8.42 -20.52
CA ALA A 114 6.70 -8.51 -19.94
C ALA A 114 5.72 -7.51 -20.57
N LEU A 115 6.20 -6.32 -20.93
CA LEU A 115 5.39 -5.31 -21.60
C LEU A 115 4.92 -5.76 -22.99
N MET A 116 5.80 -6.39 -23.79
CA MET A 116 5.42 -6.92 -25.10
C MET A 116 4.39 -8.07 -25.00
N VAL A 117 4.52 -8.92 -23.98
CA VAL A 117 3.54 -9.98 -23.73
C VAL A 117 2.17 -9.40 -23.37
N LEU A 118 2.12 -8.31 -22.62
CA LEU A 118 0.88 -7.62 -22.29
C LEU A 118 0.26 -6.93 -23.51
N GLU A 119 1.06 -6.28 -24.35
CA GLU A 119 0.62 -5.67 -25.60
C GLU A 119 0.05 -6.71 -26.58
N GLU A 120 0.74 -7.83 -26.79
CA GLU A 120 0.25 -8.91 -27.66
C GLU A 120 -1.04 -9.52 -27.09
N ARG A 121 -1.12 -9.72 -25.76
CA ARG A 121 -2.36 -10.19 -25.12
C ARG A 121 -3.51 -9.21 -25.29
N GLN A 122 -3.23 -7.90 -25.24
CA GLN A 122 -4.24 -6.88 -25.43
C GLN A 122 -4.74 -6.84 -26.88
N ARG A 123 -3.82 -6.93 -27.84
CA ARG A 123 -4.14 -7.03 -29.27
C ARG A 123 -4.97 -8.29 -29.59
N LEU A 124 -4.60 -9.44 -29.03
CA LEU A 124 -5.37 -10.68 -29.20
C LEU A 124 -6.79 -10.57 -28.64
N LYS A 125 -6.99 -9.88 -27.50
CA LYS A 125 -8.32 -9.60 -26.94
C LYS A 125 -9.13 -8.65 -27.81
N GLU A 126 -8.50 -7.64 -28.38
CA GLU A 126 -9.14 -6.69 -29.31
C GLU A 126 -9.58 -7.40 -30.60
N ASP A 127 -8.72 -8.28 -31.15
CA ASP A 127 -9.05 -9.12 -32.32
C ASP A 127 -10.17 -10.12 -32.02
N GLU A 128 -10.22 -10.68 -30.81
CA GLU A 128 -11.30 -11.58 -30.37
C GLU A 128 -12.64 -10.84 -30.25
N MET A 129 -12.64 -9.62 -29.69
CA MET A 129 -13.83 -8.78 -29.57
C MET A 129 -14.34 -8.27 -30.93
N ASN A 130 -13.42 -8.01 -31.87
CA ASN A 130 -13.77 -7.49 -33.20
C ASN A 130 -14.02 -8.60 -34.24
N ARG A 131 -14.00 -9.88 -33.82
CA ARG A 131 -14.30 -11.02 -34.69
C ARG A 131 -15.80 -11.02 -35.01
N PRO A 132 -16.20 -10.94 -36.29
CA PRO A 132 -17.61 -11.05 -36.67
C PRO A 132 -18.14 -12.43 -36.26
N ALA A 133 -19.30 -12.46 -35.60
CA ALA A 133 -19.99 -13.70 -35.25
C ALA A 133 -20.21 -14.51 -36.54
N VAL A 134 -19.41 -15.56 -36.73
CA VAL A 134 -19.58 -16.49 -37.83
C VAL A 134 -20.96 -17.09 -37.64
N LYS A 135 -21.93 -16.65 -38.44
CA LYS A 135 -23.24 -17.29 -38.54
C LYS A 135 -22.96 -18.68 -39.07
N LEU A 136 -22.91 -19.65 -38.16
CA LEU A 136 -22.90 -21.06 -38.50
C LEU A 136 -24.19 -21.29 -39.28
N THR A 137 -24.09 -21.37 -40.61
CA THR A 137 -25.24 -21.67 -41.47
C THR A 137 -25.63 -23.11 -41.21
N SER A 138 -26.45 -23.29 -40.18
CA SER A 138 -27.09 -24.54 -39.86
C SER A 138 -28.02 -24.88 -41.02
N HIS A 139 -27.58 -25.77 -41.90
CA HIS A 139 -28.39 -26.42 -42.94
C HIS A 139 -29.61 -27.20 -42.39
N LYS A 140 -29.92 -27.08 -41.09
CA LYS A 140 -31.07 -27.73 -40.45
C LYS A 140 -32.36 -26.92 -40.55
N SER A 141 -32.30 -25.61 -40.86
CA SER A 141 -33.49 -24.76 -40.99
C SER A 141 -34.22 -24.88 -42.34
N GLU A 142 -33.64 -25.56 -43.32
CA GLU A 142 -34.23 -25.66 -44.67
C GLU A 142 -35.24 -26.82 -44.81
N LEU A 143 -35.21 -27.80 -43.89
CA LEU A 143 -36.14 -28.94 -43.92
C LEU A 143 -37.49 -28.70 -43.25
N LEU A 144 -37.67 -27.58 -42.54
CA LEU A 144 -38.95 -27.27 -41.85
C LEU A 144 -39.84 -26.28 -42.61
N SER A 145 -39.38 -25.77 -43.75
CA SER A 145 -40.13 -24.84 -44.61
C SER A 145 -41.09 -25.54 -45.60
N GLN A 146 -40.91 -26.85 -45.84
CA GLN A 146 -41.67 -27.57 -46.88
C GLN A 146 -42.98 -28.23 -46.42
N VAL A 147 -43.55 -27.84 -45.28
CA VAL A 147 -44.90 -28.30 -44.90
C VAL A 147 -45.78 -27.08 -44.62
N SER A 148 -46.43 -26.61 -45.69
CA SER A 148 -47.64 -25.80 -45.55
C SER A 148 -48.78 -26.73 -45.10
N PRO A 149 -49.67 -26.25 -44.21
CA PRO A 149 -51.04 -26.21 -44.68
C PRO A 149 -51.72 -24.88 -44.39
N ARG A 150 -52.40 -24.41 -45.45
CA ARG A 150 -53.71 -23.75 -45.48
C ARG A 150 -54.12 -22.93 -44.27
N PHE A 151 -54.10 -21.62 -44.49
CA PHE A 151 -54.97 -20.67 -43.79
C PHE A 151 -56.43 -21.08 -43.94
N ASP A 152 -57.14 -21.15 -42.82
CA ASP A 152 -58.55 -20.75 -42.75
C ASP A 152 -58.74 -19.82 -41.55
N SER A 153 -59.44 -18.74 -41.83
CA SER A 153 -59.67 -17.58 -40.98
C SER A 153 -60.90 -17.82 -40.09
N ARG A 154 -60.83 -17.50 -38.78
CA ARG A 154 -62.01 -17.05 -38.03
C ARG A 154 -61.76 -16.56 -36.60
N VAL A 155 -62.38 -15.41 -36.34
CA VAL A 155 -62.94 -14.92 -35.06
C VAL A 155 -62.01 -14.22 -34.05
N GLN A 156 -62.14 -12.89 -34.10
CA GLN A 156 -62.03 -11.88 -33.06
C GLN A 156 -62.45 -12.31 -31.63
N ARG A 157 -61.64 -11.97 -30.61
CA ARG A 157 -62.03 -11.47 -29.27
C ARG A 157 -60.73 -11.18 -28.46
N ARG A 158 -60.43 -9.91 -28.17
CA ARG A 158 -60.70 -9.12 -26.94
C ARG A 158 -59.88 -9.56 -25.70
N THR A 159 -59.31 -8.54 -25.03
CA THR A 159 -58.98 -8.39 -23.58
C THR A 159 -57.88 -9.30 -23.01
N THR A 160 -57.02 -9.00 -22.04
CA THR A 160 -56.58 -7.85 -21.21
C THR A 160 -55.46 -8.42 -20.30
N ALA A 161 -54.51 -7.56 -19.87
CA ALA A 161 -53.83 -7.55 -18.56
C ALA A 161 -53.08 -8.79 -18.00
N ASP A 162 -52.03 -8.46 -17.23
CA ASP A 162 -51.23 -9.29 -16.30
C ASP A 162 -50.38 -10.38 -16.99
N GLU A 163 -49.14 -10.70 -16.63
CA GLU A 163 -48.27 -10.53 -15.47
C GLU A 163 -46.85 -10.29 -16.05
N ILE A 164 -45.85 -9.73 -15.38
CA ILE A 164 -45.02 -10.42 -14.38
C ILE A 164 -44.19 -9.33 -13.70
N GLY A 165 -44.44 -9.14 -12.40
CA GLY A 165 -43.45 -8.62 -11.48
C GLY A 165 -42.56 -9.77 -10.98
N ASN A 166 -41.27 -9.52 -10.85
CA ASN A 166 -40.41 -10.21 -9.87
C ASN A 166 -39.10 -9.41 -9.77
N ARG A 167 -38.91 -8.62 -8.71
CA ARG A 167 -38.32 -8.96 -7.40
C ARG A 167 -36.80 -9.17 -7.41
N ASN A 168 -36.18 -8.41 -6.50
CA ASN A 168 -35.04 -8.76 -5.66
C ASN A 168 -33.64 -8.70 -6.30
N SER A 169 -32.58 -8.19 -5.68
CA SER A 169 -32.40 -7.54 -4.39
C SER A 169 -31.06 -6.81 -4.41
N ALA A 170 -31.01 -5.65 -3.77
CA ALA A 170 -29.78 -4.95 -3.44
C ALA A 170 -28.95 -5.78 -2.44
N SER A 171 -27.65 -5.93 -2.71
CA SER A 171 -26.67 -6.35 -1.69
C SER A 171 -25.79 -5.15 -1.36
N LYS A 172 -25.94 -4.65 -0.14
CA LYS A 172 -25.02 -3.72 0.53
C LYS A 172 -23.84 -4.49 1.13
N PRO A 173 -22.70 -3.81 1.37
CA PRO A 173 -21.45 -4.44 1.82
C PRO A 173 -21.51 -4.91 3.28
N LEU A 174 -20.75 -5.98 3.55
CA LEU A 174 -20.55 -6.60 4.86
C LEU A 174 -19.59 -5.76 5.73
N ASP A 175 -20.14 -5.18 6.80
CA ASP A 175 -19.41 -4.91 8.04
C ASP A 175 -19.31 -6.21 8.85
N VAL A 176 -18.12 -6.51 9.37
CA VAL A 176 -17.91 -7.56 10.39
C VAL A 176 -17.16 -6.96 11.58
N PRO A 177 -17.77 -6.92 12.78
CA PRO A 177 -17.12 -6.50 14.02
C PRO A 177 -16.91 -7.67 14.99
N ILE A 178 -15.68 -7.93 15.43
CA ILE A 178 -15.37 -8.78 16.62
C ILE A 178 -13.96 -8.35 17.11
N GLY A 179 -13.65 -8.05 18.38
CA GLY A 179 -14.42 -8.01 19.61
C GLY A 179 -13.54 -7.54 20.78
N ALA A 180 -14.18 -6.79 21.67
CA ALA A 180 -13.98 -6.66 23.12
C ALA A 180 -12.73 -7.25 23.81
N PHE A 181 -11.89 -6.39 24.38
CA PHE A 181 -11.24 -6.64 25.68
C PHE A 181 -11.58 -5.50 26.63
N GLY A 182 -12.49 -5.79 27.58
CA GLY A 182 -12.71 -4.99 28.77
C GLY A 182 -11.95 -5.60 29.94
N MET A 183 -11.11 -4.80 30.61
CA MET A 183 -10.74 -5.00 32.01
C MET A 183 -10.43 -3.62 32.61
N GLN A 184 -11.20 -3.26 33.62
CA GLN A 184 -11.02 -2.15 34.57
C GLN A 184 -11.27 -2.77 35.97
N PRO A 185 -11.06 -2.04 37.08
CA PRO A 185 -9.82 -1.98 37.84
C PRO A 185 -9.99 -2.58 39.25
N SER A 186 -8.91 -2.70 40.03
CA SER A 186 -9.04 -2.86 41.49
C SER A 186 -7.81 -2.34 42.23
N ASN A 187 -8.05 -1.31 43.03
CA ASN A 187 -7.25 -0.85 44.17
C ASN A 187 -7.32 -1.86 45.34
N ILE A 188 -6.55 -1.55 46.40
CA ILE A 188 -6.38 -2.21 47.73
C ILE A 188 -5.03 -2.96 47.75
N LEU A 189 -4.01 -2.64 48.56
CA LEU A 189 -3.93 -2.01 49.89
C LEU A 189 -2.59 -1.25 50.02
#